data_AF-G3VYQ3-F1
#
_entry.id   AF-G3VYQ3-F1
#
_cell.length_a   1.000
_cell.length_b   1.000
_cell.length_c   1.000
_cell.angle_alpha   90.00
_cell.angle_beta   90.00
_cell.angle_gamma   90.00
#
_symmetry.space_group_name_H-M   'P 1'
#
loop_
_entity.id
_entity.type
_entity.pdbx_description
1 polymer ?
#
loop_
_entity_poly.entity_id
_entity_poly.type
_entity_poly.pdbx_seq_one_letter_code
_entity_poly.pdbx_strand_id
1 'polypeptide(L)'
;MAPIRFWNVPRFGFGASAVWLVPTSSRSSPISRGRPRLLPQSPSPTGSCTFRANMPTQSLTPNQKKELCEIVKRMIAPGKGIMVLDESLCTMNKRLASLGVENSEDNRRLYRQLFVTADDEIRNYIGGIILSHETFYQKCDDGRSFPEVIKAKDAVVGIKVDRGVVPLPGTNNETTTQGLDGLAERCAQYKKDGADFAKWRCVLRIGENTPSPLAIWENANVLGRYASVCQQNGLVPLIVPDILSEGSHDLNHSQFIAEKVLAAVYKSLNDHHIYLEGTVLQLNMVTAGHDCTQKYPPDESAAATITALRNTVPPAVPGVAFMSGGQSEEDSTLLLNAINKCCLPKSWILTFSYGRPLQASAAKVWAGRECSTKMAQQEYIKRAKAVGQASEGKYCAPSPRGATHGSESLFISVYISNNPNIAP
;
A
#
# COMPACT_ATOMS: atom_id res chain seq x y z
N MET A 1 -1.57 -40.18 -63.04
CA MET A 1 -0.10 -40.36 -63.03
C MET A 1 0.33 -40.60 -61.59
N ALA A 2 0.82 -41.81 -61.31
CA ALA A 2 1.35 -42.26 -60.01
C ALA A 2 2.91 -42.18 -60.03
N PRO A 3 3.69 -42.61 -58.99
CA PRO A 3 3.35 -43.04 -57.62
C PRO A 3 4.33 -42.58 -56.48
N ILE A 4 3.82 -42.60 -55.24
CA ILE A 4 4.28 -43.24 -53.98
C ILE A 4 5.74 -43.76 -53.86
N ARG A 5 6.41 -43.50 -52.70
CA ARG A 5 7.08 -44.55 -51.86
C ARG A 5 7.48 -44.12 -50.43
N PHE A 6 7.17 -45.02 -49.50
CA PHE A 6 7.48 -45.11 -48.06
C PHE A 6 8.77 -45.95 -47.81
N TRP A 7 9.08 -46.18 -46.52
CA TRP A 7 10.01 -47.18 -45.89
C TRP A 7 11.41 -46.61 -45.53
N ASN A 8 12.10 -46.96 -44.42
CA ASN A 8 11.88 -47.93 -43.34
C ASN A 8 12.75 -47.64 -42.10
N VAL A 9 12.36 -48.25 -40.98
CA VAL A 9 13.03 -48.39 -39.67
C VAL A 9 14.17 -49.44 -39.74
N PRO A 10 15.09 -49.52 -38.75
CA PRO A 10 15.20 -50.81 -38.06
C PRO A 10 15.31 -50.72 -36.52
N ARG A 11 14.47 -51.54 -35.87
CA ARG A 11 14.68 -52.19 -34.57
C ARG A 11 15.27 -53.57 -34.83
N PHE A 12 15.97 -54.14 -33.84
CA PHE A 12 16.13 -55.56 -33.44
C PHE A 12 17.54 -55.68 -32.80
N GLY A 13 17.80 -56.24 -31.63
CA GLY A 13 17.00 -57.07 -30.71
C GLY A 13 17.82 -58.31 -30.31
N PHE A 14 17.93 -58.56 -28.98
CA PHE A 14 18.33 -59.82 -28.32
C PHE A 14 19.80 -60.27 -28.45
N GLY A 15 20.47 -60.86 -27.44
CA GLY A 15 20.10 -61.30 -26.10
C GLY A 15 21.26 -62.07 -25.43
N ALA A 16 21.07 -62.39 -24.13
CA ALA A 16 21.68 -63.46 -23.32
C ALA A 16 23.22 -63.46 -23.10
N SER A 17 23.69 -63.28 -21.84
CA SER A 17 24.12 -64.35 -20.88
C SER A 17 25.45 -65.02 -21.27
N ALA A 18 26.47 -65.27 -20.45
CA ALA A 18 26.72 -65.15 -19.02
C ALA A 18 28.24 -65.44 -18.78
N VAL A 19 28.65 -65.41 -17.51
CA VAL A 19 29.82 -66.11 -16.91
C VAL A 19 31.15 -65.34 -16.78
N TRP A 20 31.32 -64.80 -15.57
CA TRP A 20 32.47 -64.85 -14.64
C TRP A 20 33.84 -65.32 -15.15
N LEU A 21 34.86 -64.50 -14.87
CA LEU A 21 36.18 -64.93 -14.41
C LEU A 21 36.81 -63.87 -13.49
N VAL A 22 37.08 -64.29 -12.26
CA VAL A 22 37.85 -63.60 -11.23
C VAL A 22 39.35 -63.86 -11.50
N PRO A 23 40.24 -62.93 -11.12
CA PRO A 23 41.34 -63.34 -10.25
C PRO A 23 41.48 -62.45 -9.00
N THR A 24 41.52 -63.12 -7.85
CA THR A 24 42.24 -62.76 -6.62
C THR A 24 43.73 -62.65 -6.94
N SER A 25 44.66 -61.96 -6.28
CA SER A 25 44.83 -61.14 -5.07
C SER A 25 46.16 -60.39 -5.29
N SER A 26 46.42 -59.19 -4.76
CA SER A 26 47.21 -59.04 -3.53
C SER A 26 47.37 -57.56 -3.13
N ARG A 27 47.38 -57.34 -1.81
CA ARG A 27 47.56 -56.12 -1.01
C ARG A 27 48.55 -55.06 -1.53
N SER A 28 48.17 -53.77 -1.43
CA SER A 28 48.82 -52.76 -0.57
C SER A 28 48.19 -51.35 -0.68
N SER A 29 47.67 -50.85 0.45
CA SER A 29 47.51 -49.45 0.93
C SER A 29 46.85 -48.35 0.05
N PRO A 30 45.86 -47.59 0.59
CA PRO A 30 45.19 -46.51 -0.15
C PRO A 30 45.88 -45.16 0.03
N ILE A 31 46.24 -44.49 -1.06
CA ILE A 31 46.53 -43.05 -1.08
C ILE A 31 45.22 -42.35 -1.47
N SER A 32 44.49 -41.83 -0.49
CA SER A 32 43.32 -40.97 -0.73
C SER A 32 43.78 -39.58 -1.19
N ARG A 33 43.65 -39.28 -2.48
CA ARG A 33 43.76 -37.90 -2.99
C ARG A 33 42.49 -37.13 -2.59
N GLY A 34 42.62 -36.27 -1.58
CA GLY A 34 41.58 -35.36 -1.13
C GLY A 34 41.26 -34.29 -2.18
N ARG A 35 39.95 -34.01 -2.37
CA ARG A 35 39.47 -32.77 -2.97
C ARG A 35 39.71 -31.62 -1.98
N PRO A 36 40.17 -30.44 -2.41
CA PRO A 36 40.29 -29.29 -1.52
C PRO A 36 38.88 -28.79 -1.12
N ARG A 37 38.59 -28.82 0.18
CA ARG A 37 37.38 -28.28 0.80
C ARG A 37 37.56 -26.76 0.96
N LEU A 38 36.93 -25.97 0.09
CA LEU A 38 36.94 -24.50 0.10
C LEU A 38 35.96 -23.90 1.13
N LEU A 39 36.02 -24.32 2.39
CA LEU A 39 35.32 -23.65 3.48
C LEU A 39 36.25 -23.60 4.69
N PRO A 40 36.68 -22.41 5.17
CA PRO A 40 37.40 -22.34 6.44
C PRO A 40 36.48 -22.88 7.54
N GLN A 41 37.01 -23.79 8.36
CA GLN A 41 36.31 -24.23 9.56
C GLN A 41 36.15 -23.01 10.47
N SER A 42 34.92 -22.54 10.59
CA SER A 42 34.56 -21.54 11.58
C SER A 42 34.84 -22.13 12.96
N PRO A 43 35.57 -21.43 13.85
CA PRO A 43 35.61 -21.84 15.25
C PRO A 43 34.19 -21.77 15.79
N SER A 44 33.66 -22.91 16.22
CA SER A 44 32.39 -23.01 16.94
C SER A 44 32.47 -22.13 18.20
N PRO A 45 31.62 -21.12 18.36
CA PRO A 45 31.61 -20.32 19.57
C PRO A 45 30.91 -21.12 20.67
N THR A 46 31.67 -21.85 21.48
CA THR A 46 31.18 -22.44 22.74
C THR A 46 31.19 -21.43 23.89
N GLY A 47 31.50 -20.16 23.62
CA GLY A 47 31.26 -19.05 24.54
C GLY A 47 29.81 -18.61 24.44
N SER A 48 29.05 -18.77 25.51
CA SER A 48 27.81 -18.03 25.76
C SER A 48 28.13 -16.54 25.75
N CYS A 49 28.10 -15.92 24.56
CA CYS A 49 28.06 -14.48 24.43
C CYS A 49 26.66 -14.04 24.86
N THR A 50 26.45 -13.85 26.16
CA THR A 50 25.31 -13.09 26.65
C THR A 50 25.55 -11.65 26.27
N PHE A 51 25.24 -11.30 25.02
CA PHE A 51 25.01 -9.92 24.65
C PHE A 51 23.76 -9.48 25.40
N ARG A 52 23.92 -9.00 26.64
CA ARG A 52 22.90 -8.20 27.31
C ARG A 52 22.87 -6.87 26.58
N ALA A 53 22.21 -6.85 25.44
CA ALA A 53 21.59 -5.61 25.00
C ALA A 53 20.66 -5.23 26.15
N ASN A 54 20.93 -4.10 26.82
CA ASN A 54 19.89 -3.37 27.54
C ASN A 54 18.87 -2.93 26.47
N MET A 55 18.09 -3.90 25.96
CA MET A 55 16.93 -3.61 25.15
C MET A 55 15.95 -2.97 26.11
N PRO A 56 15.62 -1.69 25.95
CA PRO A 56 14.63 -1.06 26.81
C PRO A 56 13.36 -1.90 26.77
N THR A 57 12.72 -2.02 27.92
CA THR A 57 11.35 -2.53 28.16
C THR A 57 10.51 -2.56 26.90
N GLN A 58 9.91 -3.72 26.58
CA GLN A 58 8.92 -3.88 25.52
C GLN A 58 8.05 -2.62 25.40
N SER A 59 8.17 -1.91 24.27
CA SER A 59 7.51 -0.62 24.06
C SER A 59 5.99 -0.72 24.16
N LEU A 60 5.42 -1.89 23.91
CA LEU A 60 3.99 -2.16 23.99
C LEU A 60 3.72 -3.41 24.83
N THR A 61 2.73 -3.32 25.71
CA THR A 61 2.19 -4.47 26.46
C THR A 61 1.55 -5.49 25.52
N PRO A 62 1.41 -6.77 25.93
CA PRO A 62 0.70 -7.77 25.14
C PRO A 62 -0.74 -7.37 24.76
N ASN A 63 -1.44 -6.64 25.64
CA ASN A 63 -2.79 -6.15 25.39
C ASN A 63 -2.81 -5.06 24.30
N GLN A 64 -1.88 -4.11 24.36
CA GLN A 64 -1.74 -3.09 23.30
C GLN A 64 -1.42 -3.73 21.95
N LYS A 65 -0.50 -4.71 21.92
CA LYS A 65 -0.19 -5.45 20.68
C LYS A 65 -1.42 -6.16 20.12
N LYS A 66 -2.18 -6.84 20.98
CA LYS A 66 -3.41 -7.54 20.60
C LYS A 66 -4.44 -6.58 20.02
N GLU A 67 -4.69 -5.45 20.69
CA GLU A 67 -5.63 -4.42 20.22
C GLU A 67 -5.25 -3.91 18.82
N LEU A 68 -3.99 -3.54 18.60
CA LEU A 68 -3.52 -3.07 17.30
C LEU A 68 -3.71 -4.14 16.21
N CYS A 69 -3.39 -5.40 16.49
CA CYS A 69 -3.62 -6.49 15.54
C CYS A 69 -5.12 -6.72 15.23
N GLU A 70 -6.00 -6.58 16.21
CA GLU A 70 -7.45 -6.71 16.01
C GLU A 70 -8.01 -5.57 15.15
N ILE A 71 -7.51 -4.35 15.32
CA ILE A 71 -7.83 -3.21 14.45
C ILE A 71 -7.37 -3.50 13.02
N VAL A 72 -6.12 -3.94 12.83
CA VAL A 72 -5.58 -4.26 11.48
C VAL A 72 -6.44 -5.34 10.81
N LYS A 73 -6.75 -6.44 11.50
CA LYS A 73 -7.56 -7.53 10.94
C LYS A 73 -8.93 -7.07 10.42
N ARG A 74 -9.59 -6.16 11.13
CA ARG A 74 -10.87 -5.58 10.69
C ARG A 74 -10.68 -4.63 9.51
N MET A 75 -9.65 -3.79 9.57
CA MET A 75 -9.36 -2.76 8.56
C MET A 75 -9.08 -3.34 7.17
N ILE A 76 -8.37 -4.47 7.09
CA ILE A 76 -7.93 -5.08 5.83
C ILE A 76 -8.44 -6.53 5.67
N ALA A 77 -9.64 -6.82 6.18
CA ALA A 77 -10.27 -8.13 5.99
C ALA A 77 -10.39 -8.48 4.48
N PRO A 78 -10.44 -9.78 4.11
CA PRO A 78 -10.58 -10.18 2.70
C PRO A 78 -11.75 -9.48 2.00
N GLY A 79 -11.52 -8.95 0.80
CA GLY A 79 -12.51 -8.18 0.04
C GLY A 79 -12.75 -6.75 0.56
N LYS A 80 -12.19 -6.37 1.71
CA LYS A 80 -12.28 -5.03 2.29
C LYS A 80 -11.02 -4.19 2.07
N GLY A 81 -11.19 -2.89 1.96
CA GLY A 81 -10.11 -1.91 1.95
C GLY A 81 -10.46 -0.62 2.69
N ILE A 82 -9.69 0.42 2.44
CA ILE A 82 -9.76 1.69 3.15
C ILE A 82 -10.32 2.77 2.21
N MET A 83 -11.32 3.50 2.70
CA MET A 83 -11.82 4.71 2.04
C MET A 83 -11.06 5.94 2.58
N VAL A 84 -10.61 6.82 1.69
CA VAL A 84 -9.86 8.02 2.06
C VAL A 84 -10.73 9.26 1.88
N LEU A 85 -11.14 9.88 2.98
CA LEU A 85 -11.96 11.10 3.06
C LEU A 85 -11.24 12.24 3.80
N ASP A 86 -9.90 12.23 3.75
CA ASP A 86 -9.04 13.16 4.48
C ASP A 86 -8.44 14.26 3.62
N GLU A 87 -9.10 14.59 2.50
CA GLU A 87 -8.69 15.70 1.65
C GLU A 87 -8.58 17.00 2.47
N SER A 88 -7.49 17.75 2.25
CA SER A 88 -7.32 19.08 2.83
C SER A 88 -8.29 20.08 2.21
N LEU A 89 -8.43 21.25 2.84
CA LEU A 89 -9.23 22.35 2.28
C LEU A 89 -8.83 22.71 0.85
N CYS A 90 -7.53 22.71 0.55
CA CYS A 90 -7.02 22.97 -0.81
C CYS A 90 -7.47 21.88 -1.80
N THR A 91 -7.39 20.60 -1.41
CA THR A 91 -7.83 19.49 -2.26
C THR A 91 -9.35 19.50 -2.44
N MET A 92 -10.12 19.80 -1.39
CA MET A 92 -11.57 19.93 -1.46
C MET A 92 -12.00 21.10 -2.33
N ASN A 93 -11.27 22.22 -2.31
CA ASN A 93 -11.53 23.34 -3.20
C ASN A 93 -11.48 22.92 -4.68
N LYS A 94 -10.40 22.26 -5.10
CA LYS A 94 -10.26 21.76 -6.47
C LYS A 94 -11.38 20.77 -6.82
N ARG A 95 -11.74 19.90 -5.87
CA ARG A 95 -12.74 18.86 -6.08
C ARG A 95 -14.15 19.43 -6.24
N LEU A 96 -14.60 20.26 -5.31
CA LEU A 96 -15.94 20.86 -5.37
C LEU A 96 -16.07 21.82 -6.54
N ALA A 97 -15.03 22.61 -6.85
CA ALA A 97 -15.01 23.46 -8.03
C ALA A 97 -15.22 22.67 -9.34
N SER A 98 -14.61 21.48 -9.47
CA SER A 98 -14.82 20.61 -10.64
C SER A 98 -16.26 20.10 -10.81
N LEU A 99 -17.06 20.17 -9.74
CA LEU A 99 -18.47 19.79 -9.73
C LEU A 99 -19.41 21.00 -9.83
N GLY A 100 -18.87 22.22 -9.92
CA GLY A 100 -19.65 23.46 -9.84
C GLY A 100 -20.24 23.73 -8.45
N VAL A 101 -19.65 23.18 -7.39
CA VAL A 101 -20.10 23.33 -6.00
C VAL A 101 -19.16 24.28 -5.25
N GLU A 102 -19.73 25.20 -4.48
CA GLU A 102 -18.97 26.12 -3.63
C GLU A 102 -18.25 25.36 -2.50
N ASN A 103 -17.02 25.74 -2.18
CA ASN A 103 -16.26 25.16 -1.07
C ASN A 103 -16.61 25.78 0.29
N SER A 104 -17.85 25.59 0.75
CA SER A 104 -18.28 25.92 2.11
C SER A 104 -18.06 24.74 3.07
N GLU A 105 -18.02 25.00 4.38
CA GLU A 105 -17.95 23.93 5.39
C GLU A 105 -19.12 22.95 5.28
N ASP A 106 -20.34 23.46 5.07
CA ASP A 106 -21.52 22.62 4.93
C ASP A 106 -21.48 21.78 3.65
N ASN A 107 -21.01 22.32 2.52
CA ASN A 107 -20.85 21.51 1.30
C ASN A 107 -19.78 20.42 1.46
N ARG A 108 -18.70 20.70 2.19
CA ARG A 108 -17.72 19.66 2.56
C ARG A 108 -18.35 18.60 3.44
N ARG A 109 -19.14 18.99 4.45
CA ARG A 109 -19.88 18.08 5.33
C ARG A 109 -20.87 17.21 4.55
N LEU A 110 -21.72 17.80 3.70
CA LEU A 110 -22.68 17.08 2.84
C LEU A 110 -21.98 16.10 1.89
N TYR A 111 -20.86 16.53 1.29
CA TYR A 111 -20.04 15.66 0.45
C TYR A 111 -19.48 14.46 1.23
N ARG A 112 -19.07 14.65 2.50
CA ARG A 112 -18.59 13.54 3.34
C ARG A 112 -19.71 12.64 3.80
N GLN A 113 -20.83 13.24 4.19
CA GLN A 113 -22.03 12.53 4.61
C GLN A 113 -22.51 11.58 3.52
N LEU A 114 -22.51 12.02 2.26
CA LEU A 114 -22.82 11.17 1.10
C LEU A 114 -22.21 9.78 1.20
N PHE A 115 -20.90 9.70 1.51
CA PHE A 115 -20.17 8.44 1.55
C PHE A 115 -20.32 7.71 2.88
N VAL A 116 -20.33 8.44 4.00
CA VAL A 116 -20.44 7.86 5.35
C VAL A 116 -21.81 7.23 5.58
N THR A 117 -22.87 7.79 4.98
CA THR A 117 -24.26 7.31 5.13
C THR A 117 -24.73 6.42 4.00
N ALA A 118 -23.82 5.97 3.11
CA ALA A 118 -24.14 4.97 2.09
C ALA A 118 -24.75 3.70 2.71
N ASP A 119 -25.51 2.93 1.94
CA ASP A 119 -26.21 1.74 2.41
C ASP A 119 -25.29 0.73 3.15
N ASP A 120 -25.87 -0.07 4.05
CA ASP A 120 -25.14 -1.06 4.85
C ASP A 120 -24.38 -2.10 4.02
N GLU A 121 -24.71 -2.29 2.73
CA GLU A 121 -23.91 -3.11 1.82
C GLU A 121 -22.42 -2.69 1.84
N ILE A 122 -22.10 -1.42 2.09
CA ILE A 122 -20.73 -0.91 2.08
C ILE A 122 -19.81 -1.62 3.08
N ARG A 123 -20.37 -2.16 4.18
CA ARG A 123 -19.62 -2.90 5.21
C ARG A 123 -18.90 -4.13 4.66
N ASN A 124 -19.34 -4.64 3.50
CA ASN A 124 -18.74 -5.80 2.84
C ASN A 124 -17.43 -5.45 2.13
N TYR A 125 -17.20 -4.17 1.82
CA TYR A 125 -16.09 -3.72 0.97
C TYR A 125 -15.17 -2.71 1.66
N ILE A 126 -15.64 -2.03 2.71
CA ILE A 126 -14.86 -1.03 3.43
C ILE A 126 -14.62 -1.49 4.86
N GLY A 127 -13.34 -1.69 5.20
CA GLY A 127 -12.91 -2.06 6.55
C GLY A 127 -12.49 -0.84 7.38
N GLY A 128 -12.12 0.28 6.74
CA GLY A 128 -11.78 1.51 7.45
C GLY A 128 -12.00 2.77 6.62
N ILE A 129 -12.20 3.91 7.29
CA ILE A 129 -12.38 5.21 6.64
C ILE A 129 -11.47 6.24 7.29
N ILE A 130 -10.63 6.92 6.49
CA ILE A 130 -9.71 7.97 6.95
C ILE A 130 -10.38 9.33 6.84
N LEU A 131 -10.40 10.10 7.91
CA LEU A 131 -10.97 11.45 7.98
C LEU A 131 -9.88 12.51 8.15
N SER A 132 -10.18 13.73 7.71
CA SER A 132 -9.43 14.93 8.12
C SER A 132 -9.89 15.35 9.52
N HIS A 133 -9.15 16.25 10.16
CA HIS A 133 -9.55 16.81 11.46
C HIS A 133 -10.94 17.45 11.42
N GLU A 134 -11.22 18.27 10.41
CA GLU A 134 -12.54 18.90 10.23
C GLU A 134 -13.64 17.85 10.13
N THR A 135 -13.48 16.87 9.24
CA THR A 135 -14.49 15.82 9.04
C THR A 135 -14.66 14.94 10.28
N PHE A 136 -13.59 14.66 11.03
CA PHE A 136 -13.67 13.83 12.22
C PHE A 136 -14.64 14.37 13.28
N TYR A 137 -14.79 15.70 13.39
CA TYR A 137 -15.69 16.36 14.33
C TYR A 137 -17.00 16.86 13.70
N GLN A 138 -17.23 16.59 12.42
CA GLN A 138 -18.50 16.89 11.75
C GLN A 138 -19.59 15.87 12.12
N LYS A 139 -20.84 16.30 11.90
CA LYS A 139 -22.05 15.51 12.18
C LYS A 139 -22.90 15.34 10.93
N CYS A 140 -23.62 14.22 10.91
CA CYS A 140 -24.68 13.96 9.97
C CYS A 140 -25.90 14.85 10.26
N ASP A 141 -26.82 14.95 9.29
CA ASP A 141 -28.11 15.64 9.46
C ASP A 141 -28.96 15.04 10.59
N ASP A 142 -28.77 13.76 10.92
CA ASP A 142 -29.42 13.08 12.04
C ASP A 142 -28.76 13.33 13.42
N GLY A 143 -27.74 14.18 13.47
CA GLY A 143 -27.04 14.60 14.68
C GLY A 143 -25.94 13.65 15.16
N ARG A 144 -25.79 12.45 14.57
CA ARG A 144 -24.68 11.53 14.88
C ARG A 144 -23.37 12.07 14.29
N SER A 145 -22.27 11.85 15.00
CA SER A 145 -20.93 12.15 14.48
C SER A 145 -20.54 11.17 13.37
N PHE A 146 -19.67 11.58 12.44
CA PHE A 146 -19.18 10.66 11.41
C PHE A 146 -18.48 9.42 11.99
N PRO A 147 -17.61 9.50 13.02
CA PRO A 147 -17.05 8.32 13.67
C PRO A 147 -18.10 7.32 14.18
N GLU A 148 -19.21 7.78 14.77
CA GLU A 148 -20.30 6.91 15.24
C GLU A 148 -20.97 6.17 14.08
N VAL A 149 -21.25 6.87 12.97
CA VAL A 149 -21.89 6.25 11.79
C VAL A 149 -20.96 5.23 11.12
N ILE A 150 -19.66 5.51 11.04
CA ILE A 150 -18.66 4.60 10.50
C ILE A 150 -18.58 3.32 11.34
N LYS A 151 -18.52 3.46 12.68
CA LYS A 151 -18.48 2.31 13.60
C LYS A 151 -19.76 1.48 13.57
N ALA A 152 -20.91 2.12 13.41
CA ALA A 152 -22.19 1.41 13.26
C ALA A 152 -22.23 0.51 12.01
N LYS A 153 -21.38 0.77 11.02
CA LYS A 153 -21.20 -0.02 9.79
C LYS A 153 -20.04 -1.02 9.86
N ASP A 154 -19.52 -1.32 11.06
CA ASP A 154 -18.42 -2.26 11.28
C ASP A 154 -17.11 -1.90 10.54
N ALA A 155 -16.89 -0.60 10.33
CA ALA A 155 -15.63 -0.07 9.83
C ALA A 155 -14.84 0.62 10.97
N VAL A 156 -13.52 0.52 10.91
CA VAL A 156 -12.63 1.27 11.83
C VAL A 156 -12.50 2.72 11.38
N VAL A 157 -12.29 3.63 12.34
CA VAL A 157 -12.19 5.06 12.06
C VAL A 157 -10.72 5.49 12.03
N GLY A 158 -10.33 6.18 10.97
CA GLY A 158 -8.97 6.66 10.75
C GLY A 158 -8.89 8.17 10.80
N ILE A 159 -7.75 8.69 11.23
CA ILE A 159 -7.49 10.13 11.28
C ILE A 159 -6.16 10.49 10.60
N LYS A 160 -6.18 11.50 9.73
CA LYS A 160 -4.95 12.11 9.22
C LYS A 160 -4.31 12.99 10.28
N VAL A 161 -3.06 12.72 10.63
CA VAL A 161 -2.38 13.43 11.74
C VAL A 161 -1.13 14.21 11.34
N ASP A 162 -0.66 14.04 10.10
CA ASP A 162 0.36 14.93 9.52
C ASP A 162 -0.21 16.34 9.28
N ARG A 163 0.67 17.33 9.37
CA ARG A 163 0.36 18.75 9.10
C ARG A 163 0.90 19.19 7.74
N GLY A 164 0.97 18.26 6.78
CA GLY A 164 1.42 18.50 5.42
C GLY A 164 2.93 18.46 5.24
N VAL A 165 3.34 18.63 3.98
CA VAL A 165 4.74 18.62 3.55
C VAL A 165 5.36 20.01 3.66
N VAL A 166 6.65 20.06 3.93
CA VAL A 166 7.47 21.28 3.92
C VAL A 166 8.72 21.07 3.08
N PRO A 167 9.21 22.10 2.37
CA PRO A 167 10.45 21.99 1.58
C PRO A 167 11.63 21.57 2.45
N LEU A 168 12.50 20.72 1.90
CA LEU A 168 13.73 20.29 2.56
C LEU A 168 14.89 21.19 2.08
N PRO A 169 15.42 22.10 2.92
CA PRO A 169 16.42 23.07 2.48
C PRO A 169 17.68 22.41 1.90
N GLY A 170 18.22 22.99 0.83
CA GLY A 170 19.41 22.45 0.15
C GLY A 170 19.14 21.28 -0.81
N THR A 171 17.86 20.97 -1.09
CA THR A 171 17.47 19.92 -2.04
C THR A 171 16.77 20.50 -3.27
N ASN A 172 16.61 19.67 -4.32
CA ASN A 172 15.90 20.05 -5.54
C ASN A 172 14.38 19.84 -5.39
N ASN A 173 13.71 20.78 -4.72
CA ASN A 173 12.26 20.76 -4.50
C ASN A 173 11.75 19.47 -3.83
N GLU A 174 12.58 18.88 -2.95
CA GLU A 174 12.17 17.73 -2.14
C GLU A 174 11.52 18.22 -0.84
N THR A 175 10.83 17.31 -0.17
CA THR A 175 10.04 17.65 1.02
C THR A 175 10.27 16.67 2.15
N THR A 176 10.15 17.15 3.39
CA THR A 176 9.80 16.32 4.56
C THR A 176 8.35 16.61 4.97
N THR A 177 7.85 15.94 5.98
CA THR A 177 6.47 16.10 6.48
C THR A 177 6.49 16.52 7.94
N GLN A 178 5.66 17.49 8.29
CA GLN A 178 5.60 18.05 9.65
C GLN A 178 4.39 17.54 10.44
N GLY A 179 4.42 17.75 11.76
CA GLY A 179 3.29 17.44 12.65
C GLY A 179 3.64 16.61 13.88
N LEU A 180 4.91 16.33 14.17
CA LEU A 180 5.30 15.55 15.34
C LEU A 180 5.06 16.31 16.65
N ASP A 181 5.13 17.63 16.63
CA ASP A 181 4.89 18.48 17.79
C ASP A 181 3.44 18.30 18.29
N GLY A 182 3.31 17.95 19.57
CA GLY A 182 2.03 17.66 20.21
C GLY A 182 1.30 16.42 19.65
N LEU A 183 1.98 15.56 18.88
CA LEU A 183 1.32 14.42 18.23
C LEU A 183 0.79 13.41 19.25
N ALA A 184 1.48 13.17 20.37
CA ALA A 184 1.06 12.21 21.38
C ALA A 184 -0.28 12.62 22.01
N GLU A 185 -0.41 13.89 22.40
CA GLU A 185 -1.63 14.46 22.96
C GLU A 185 -2.77 14.41 21.96
N ARG A 186 -2.51 14.75 20.69
CA ARG A 186 -3.52 14.62 19.62
C ARG A 186 -3.94 13.17 19.41
N CYS A 187 -3.01 12.22 19.36
CA CYS A 187 -3.33 10.80 19.19
C CYS A 187 -4.16 10.26 20.36
N ALA A 188 -3.81 10.59 21.60
CA ALA A 188 -4.60 10.22 22.78
C ALA A 188 -6.02 10.78 22.69
N GLN A 189 -6.17 12.04 22.30
CA GLN A 189 -7.48 12.67 22.13
C GLN A 189 -8.29 12.01 21.00
N TYR A 190 -7.70 11.79 19.83
CA TYR A 190 -8.39 11.10 18.74
C TYR A 190 -8.79 9.68 19.10
N LYS A 191 -7.95 8.93 19.84
CA LYS A 191 -8.29 7.60 20.33
C LYS A 191 -9.51 7.64 21.25
N LYS A 192 -9.54 8.59 22.19
CA LYS A 192 -10.69 8.83 23.08
C LYS A 192 -11.96 9.18 22.30
N ASP A 193 -11.81 9.98 21.24
CA ASP A 193 -12.92 10.41 20.39
C ASP A 193 -13.32 9.37 19.32
N GLY A 194 -12.63 8.22 19.28
CA GLY A 194 -13.05 7.05 18.54
C GLY A 194 -12.21 6.68 17.32
N ALA A 195 -11.06 7.31 17.07
CA ALA A 195 -10.11 6.83 16.07
C ALA A 195 -9.45 5.52 16.50
N ASP A 196 -9.26 4.61 15.56
CA ASP A 196 -8.58 3.32 15.75
C ASP A 196 -7.23 3.27 15.01
N PHE A 197 -7.07 4.09 13.98
CA PHE A 197 -5.85 4.15 13.18
C PHE A 197 -5.54 5.57 12.71
N ALA A 198 -4.31 5.81 12.26
CA ALA A 198 -3.85 7.11 11.82
C ALA A 198 -3.17 7.03 10.45
N LYS A 199 -3.11 8.17 9.75
CA LYS A 199 -2.37 8.32 8.49
C LYS A 199 -1.35 9.45 8.60
N TRP A 200 -0.14 9.20 8.08
CA TRP A 200 0.90 10.20 7.88
C TRP A 200 1.51 10.07 6.50
N ARG A 201 1.36 11.10 5.66
CA ARG A 201 1.83 11.08 4.27
C ARG A 201 3.14 11.82 4.05
N CYS A 202 4.20 11.06 3.76
CA CYS A 202 5.46 11.55 3.21
C CYS A 202 5.42 11.56 1.68
N VAL A 203 6.13 12.48 1.04
CA VAL A 203 6.13 12.62 -0.42
C VAL A 203 7.55 12.59 -0.97
N LEU A 204 7.80 11.74 -1.95
CA LEU A 204 9.07 11.57 -2.64
C LEU A 204 8.84 11.70 -4.15
N ARG A 205 9.76 12.37 -4.85
CA ARG A 205 9.65 12.63 -6.29
C ARG A 205 10.78 11.91 -7.03
N ILE A 206 10.44 11.20 -8.11
CA ILE A 206 11.42 10.64 -9.02
C ILE A 206 11.83 11.71 -10.03
N GLY A 207 13.12 11.99 -10.13
CA GLY A 207 13.72 12.95 -11.04
C GLY A 207 15.17 12.58 -11.33
N GLU A 208 15.89 13.43 -12.06
CA GLU A 208 17.28 13.14 -12.44
C GLU A 208 18.19 12.86 -11.23
N ASN A 209 18.01 13.64 -10.15
CA ASN A 209 18.80 13.56 -8.92
C ASN A 209 17.92 13.37 -7.66
N THR A 210 16.66 12.96 -7.83
CA THR A 210 15.69 12.79 -6.73
C THR A 210 15.00 11.42 -6.84
N PRO A 211 14.66 10.77 -5.72
CA PRO A 211 14.82 11.24 -4.35
C PRO A 211 16.29 11.16 -3.87
N SER A 212 16.78 12.22 -3.23
CA SER A 212 18.12 12.25 -2.66
C SER A 212 18.23 11.36 -1.42
N PRO A 213 19.44 10.93 -1.03
CA PRO A 213 19.66 10.20 0.22
C PRO A 213 19.10 10.93 1.45
N LEU A 214 19.18 12.27 1.45
CA LEU A 214 18.64 13.10 2.53
C LEU A 214 17.11 13.01 2.60
N ALA A 215 16.41 13.17 1.46
CA ALA A 215 14.96 13.07 1.43
C ALA A 215 14.45 11.67 1.82
N ILE A 216 15.13 10.60 1.37
CA ILE A 216 14.79 9.23 1.75
C ILE A 216 14.96 9.04 3.27
N TRP A 217 16.12 9.42 3.81
CA TRP A 217 16.42 9.23 5.23
C TRP A 217 15.47 10.03 6.12
N GLU A 218 15.24 11.30 5.81
CA GLU A 218 14.40 12.19 6.61
C GLU A 218 12.93 11.73 6.63
N ASN A 219 12.37 11.35 5.47
CA ASN A 219 11.00 10.84 5.41
C ASN A 219 10.87 9.46 6.08
N ALA A 220 11.90 8.59 5.98
CA ALA A 220 11.90 7.33 6.72
C ALA A 220 11.96 7.56 8.24
N ASN A 221 12.79 8.50 8.70
CA ASN A 221 12.95 8.84 10.11
C ASN A 221 11.65 9.42 10.71
N VAL A 222 11.01 10.37 10.01
CA VAL A 222 9.76 10.97 10.50
C VAL A 222 8.61 9.95 10.56
N LEU A 223 8.53 9.01 9.60
CA LEU A 223 7.56 7.91 9.63
C LEU A 223 7.80 6.97 10.83
N GLY A 224 9.06 6.68 11.18
CA GLY A 224 9.41 5.91 12.38
C GLY A 224 8.94 6.59 13.67
N ARG A 225 9.23 7.89 13.81
CA ARG A 225 8.79 8.71 14.95
C ARG A 225 7.26 8.74 15.07
N TYR A 226 6.57 9.02 13.96
CA TYR A 226 5.11 9.05 13.88
C TYR A 226 4.49 7.71 14.31
N ALA A 227 5.00 6.60 13.75
CA ALA A 227 4.47 5.27 14.02
C ALA A 227 4.61 4.90 15.50
N SER A 228 5.74 5.27 16.11
CA SER A 228 6.00 5.02 17.54
C SER A 228 4.97 5.73 18.40
N VAL A 229 4.72 7.03 18.15
CA VAL A 229 3.72 7.82 18.88
C VAL A 229 2.31 7.25 18.71
N CYS A 230 1.94 6.83 17.50
CA CYS A 230 0.63 6.22 17.25
C CYS A 230 0.41 4.93 18.05
N GLN A 231 1.38 4.01 18.01
CA GLN A 231 1.25 2.74 18.73
C GLN A 231 1.18 2.91 20.25
N GLN A 232 1.94 3.85 20.81
CA GLN A 232 1.86 4.19 22.24
C GLN A 232 0.47 4.68 22.67
N ASN A 233 -0.28 5.28 21.73
CA ASN A 233 -1.62 5.82 21.96
C ASN A 233 -2.74 4.91 21.41
N GLY A 234 -2.44 3.63 21.12
CA GLY A 234 -3.44 2.66 20.68
C GLY A 234 -4.01 2.90 19.28
N LEU A 235 -3.27 3.61 18.43
CA LEU A 235 -3.62 3.85 17.03
C LEU A 235 -2.71 3.01 16.12
N VAL A 236 -3.29 2.28 15.17
CA VAL A 236 -2.53 1.63 14.10
C VAL A 236 -1.99 2.69 13.14
N PRO A 237 -0.67 2.81 12.93
CA PRO A 237 -0.13 3.76 11.95
C PRO A 237 -0.16 3.18 10.53
N LEU A 238 -0.73 3.95 9.59
CA LEU A 238 -0.51 3.74 8.16
C LEU A 238 0.81 4.40 7.77
N ILE A 239 1.76 3.57 7.31
CA ILE A 239 3.08 4.04 6.88
C ILE A 239 2.97 4.44 5.41
N VAL A 240 3.07 5.75 5.11
CA VAL A 240 2.79 6.26 3.75
C VAL A 240 3.98 6.99 3.13
N PRO A 241 4.97 6.26 2.56
CA PRO A 241 6.00 6.84 1.72
C PRO A 241 5.49 6.98 0.28
N ASP A 242 4.80 8.08 -0.02
CA ASP A 242 4.17 8.34 -1.33
C ASP A 242 5.22 8.75 -2.38
N ILE A 243 5.63 7.78 -3.21
CA ILE A 243 6.52 8.00 -4.35
C ILE A 243 5.67 8.43 -5.54
N LEU A 244 5.77 9.69 -5.93
CA LEU A 244 4.94 10.27 -6.98
C LEU A 244 5.25 9.66 -8.36
N SER A 245 4.19 9.42 -9.14
CA SER A 245 4.28 8.97 -10.53
C SER A 245 4.59 10.10 -11.52
N GLU A 246 4.86 11.33 -11.06
CA GLU A 246 5.22 12.46 -11.94
C GLU A 246 6.57 12.21 -12.63
N GLY A 247 6.69 12.56 -13.92
CA GLY A 247 7.91 12.44 -14.70
C GLY A 247 7.86 11.38 -15.80
N SER A 248 8.99 11.21 -16.50
CA SER A 248 9.13 10.35 -17.69
C SER A 248 9.91 9.05 -17.44
N HIS A 249 10.19 8.73 -16.17
CA HIS A 249 10.94 7.55 -15.77
C HIS A 249 10.22 6.24 -16.19
N ASP A 250 11.00 5.21 -16.47
CA ASP A 250 10.48 3.90 -16.85
C ASP A 250 10.06 3.06 -15.64
N LEU A 251 9.48 1.89 -15.89
CA LEU A 251 8.99 1.00 -14.83
C LEU A 251 10.13 0.46 -13.95
N ASN A 252 11.29 0.16 -14.54
CA ASN A 252 12.44 -0.38 -13.84
C ASN A 252 13.03 0.64 -12.86
N HIS A 253 13.12 1.90 -13.27
CA HIS A 253 13.57 2.99 -12.42
C HIS A 253 12.59 3.24 -11.27
N SER A 254 11.27 3.20 -11.55
CA SER A 254 10.23 3.27 -10.51
C SER A 254 10.39 2.15 -9.47
N GLN A 255 10.60 0.91 -9.93
CA GLN A 255 10.84 -0.24 -9.04
C GLN A 255 12.12 -0.05 -8.20
N PHE A 256 13.21 0.39 -8.82
CA PHE A 256 14.47 0.65 -8.13
C PHE A 256 14.30 1.68 -7.01
N ILE A 257 13.61 2.80 -7.29
CA ILE A 257 13.37 3.83 -6.27
C ILE A 257 12.44 3.31 -5.17
N ALA A 258 11.39 2.55 -5.52
CA ALA A 258 10.51 1.93 -4.54
C ALA A 258 11.28 1.02 -3.58
N GLU A 259 12.20 0.19 -4.10
CA GLU A 259 13.04 -0.68 -3.27
C GLU A 259 13.97 0.13 -2.35
N LYS A 260 14.59 1.20 -2.83
CA LYS A 260 15.46 2.05 -2.00
C LYS A 260 14.70 2.75 -0.87
N VAL A 261 13.54 3.31 -1.19
CA VAL A 261 12.69 4.00 -0.21
C VAL A 261 12.17 3.01 0.83
N LEU A 262 11.60 1.88 0.41
CA LEU A 262 11.03 0.90 1.32
C LEU A 262 12.08 0.27 2.24
N ALA A 263 13.28 -0.03 1.73
CA ALA A 263 14.38 -0.52 2.56
C ALA A 263 14.75 0.48 3.67
N ALA A 264 14.84 1.77 3.35
CA ALA A 264 15.12 2.81 4.34
C ALA A 264 13.98 2.96 5.36
N VAL A 265 12.72 2.93 4.89
CA VAL A 265 11.53 2.98 5.75
C VAL A 265 11.54 1.83 6.75
N TYR A 266 11.66 0.58 6.32
CA TYR A 266 11.63 -0.56 7.24
C TYR A 266 12.84 -0.63 8.16
N LYS A 267 14.01 -0.15 7.72
CA LYS A 267 15.16 0.04 8.63
C LYS A 267 14.83 1.06 9.73
N SER A 268 14.25 2.20 9.37
CA SER A 268 13.83 3.22 10.34
C SER A 268 12.75 2.69 11.29
N LEU A 269 11.72 1.99 10.78
CA LEU A 269 10.70 1.37 11.64
C LEU A 269 11.32 0.39 12.65
N ASN A 270 12.35 -0.36 12.25
CA ASN A 270 13.07 -1.25 13.16
C ASN A 270 13.86 -0.47 14.23
N ASP A 271 14.57 0.59 13.82
CA ASP A 271 15.34 1.46 14.73
C ASP A 271 14.45 2.16 15.76
N HIS A 272 13.22 2.50 15.39
CA HIS A 272 12.19 3.09 16.26
C HIS A 272 11.35 2.05 17.01
N HIS A 273 11.74 0.77 16.97
CA HIS A 273 11.12 -0.34 17.72
C HIS A 273 9.63 -0.55 17.40
N ILE A 274 9.23 -0.31 16.16
CA ILE A 274 7.85 -0.42 15.72
C ILE A 274 7.40 -1.88 15.69
N TYR A 275 6.22 -2.14 16.26
CA TYR A 275 5.58 -3.45 16.20
C TYR A 275 4.88 -3.62 14.85
N LEU A 276 5.52 -4.32 13.90
CA LEU A 276 5.10 -4.37 12.50
C LEU A 276 3.71 -4.99 12.29
N GLU A 277 3.33 -5.98 13.09
CA GLU A 277 2.01 -6.63 13.05
C GLU A 277 0.87 -5.69 13.45
N GLY A 278 1.20 -4.55 14.05
CA GLY A 278 0.28 -3.45 14.37
C GLY A 278 0.43 -2.25 13.44
N THR A 279 0.85 -2.45 12.19
CA THR A 279 0.97 -1.41 11.14
C THR A 279 0.30 -1.85 9.84
N VAL A 280 0.07 -0.92 8.92
CA VAL A 280 -0.24 -1.25 7.51
C VAL A 280 0.57 -0.31 6.61
N LEU A 281 1.17 -0.87 5.56
CA LEU A 281 1.87 -0.08 4.55
C LEU A 281 0.86 0.49 3.57
N GLN A 282 0.84 1.80 3.36
CA GLN A 282 0.06 2.42 2.30
C GLN A 282 1.00 3.00 1.25
N LEU A 283 0.99 2.44 0.05
CA LEU A 283 1.99 2.69 -0.98
C LEU A 283 1.34 2.90 -2.34
N ASN A 284 1.94 3.70 -3.22
CA ASN A 284 1.55 3.67 -4.63
C ASN A 284 1.94 2.33 -5.27
N MET A 285 1.19 1.91 -6.28
CA MET A 285 1.61 0.81 -7.13
C MET A 285 2.86 1.24 -7.93
N VAL A 286 3.77 0.31 -8.20
CA VAL A 286 4.96 0.59 -9.02
C VAL A 286 4.52 0.66 -10.47
N THR A 287 4.49 1.88 -11.01
CA THR A 287 4.16 2.17 -12.41
C THR A 287 5.26 3.01 -13.02
N ALA A 288 5.35 3.02 -14.35
CA ALA A 288 6.13 4.03 -15.05
C ALA A 288 5.60 5.44 -14.76
N GLY A 289 6.43 6.44 -15.00
CA GLY A 289 6.07 7.84 -14.86
C GLY A 289 4.92 8.22 -15.79
N HIS A 290 4.13 9.22 -15.38
CA HIS A 290 2.96 9.69 -16.12
C HIS A 290 3.30 10.09 -17.56
N ASP A 291 4.45 10.73 -17.74
CA ASP A 291 4.95 11.22 -19.02
C ASP A 291 5.83 10.19 -19.74
N CYS A 292 5.91 8.95 -19.23
CA CYS A 292 6.64 7.89 -19.89
C CYS A 292 5.97 7.51 -21.21
N THR A 293 6.77 7.53 -22.28
CA THR A 293 6.33 7.18 -23.64
C THR A 293 6.11 5.68 -23.79
N GLN A 294 6.90 4.85 -23.08
CA GLN A 294 6.70 3.41 -23.04
C GLN A 294 5.49 3.07 -22.17
N LYS A 295 4.56 2.27 -22.72
CA LYS A 295 3.40 1.76 -22.00
C LYS A 295 3.66 0.33 -21.53
N TYR A 296 3.21 0.05 -20.32
CA TYR A 296 3.38 -1.23 -19.66
C TYR A 296 2.00 -1.84 -19.41
N PRO A 297 1.78 -3.13 -19.69
CA PRO A 297 0.55 -3.80 -19.31
C PRO A 297 0.44 -3.89 -17.77
N PRO A 298 -0.77 -4.00 -17.22
CA PRO A 298 -0.98 -4.12 -15.78
C PRO A 298 -0.21 -5.27 -15.13
N ASP A 299 -0.03 -6.39 -15.84
CA ASP A 299 0.70 -7.57 -15.32
C ASP A 299 2.19 -7.30 -15.08
N GLU A 300 2.83 -6.47 -15.91
CA GLU A 300 4.23 -6.06 -15.70
C GLU A 300 4.36 -5.13 -14.50
N SER A 301 3.46 -4.15 -14.37
CA SER A 301 3.43 -3.25 -13.19
C SER A 301 3.10 -4.02 -11.90
N ALA A 302 2.23 -5.04 -11.99
CA ALA A 302 1.94 -5.94 -10.90
C ALA A 302 3.17 -6.75 -10.48
N ALA A 303 3.90 -7.34 -11.43
CA ALA A 303 5.13 -8.08 -11.16
C ALA A 303 6.21 -7.18 -10.54
N ALA A 304 6.41 -5.96 -11.06
CA ALA A 304 7.34 -4.98 -10.51
C ALA A 304 6.95 -4.58 -9.07
N THR A 305 5.67 -4.33 -8.83
CA THR A 305 5.13 -4.00 -7.50
C THR A 305 5.39 -5.14 -6.50
N ILE A 306 5.02 -6.37 -6.84
CA ILE A 306 5.22 -7.52 -5.94
C ILE A 306 6.71 -7.81 -5.72
N THR A 307 7.55 -7.63 -6.75
CA THR A 307 9.00 -7.82 -6.63
C THR A 307 9.60 -6.80 -5.65
N ALA A 308 9.27 -5.51 -5.80
CA ALA A 308 9.72 -4.48 -4.87
C ALA A 308 9.32 -4.80 -3.43
N LEU A 309 8.05 -5.17 -3.21
CA LEU A 309 7.56 -5.55 -1.89
C LEU A 309 8.31 -6.76 -1.29
N ARG A 310 8.53 -7.81 -2.10
CA ARG A 310 9.27 -9.01 -1.69
C ARG A 310 10.72 -8.73 -1.30
N ASN A 311 11.33 -7.74 -1.93
CA ASN A 311 12.72 -7.38 -1.67
C ASN A 311 12.90 -6.54 -0.40
N THR A 312 11.83 -5.90 0.12
CA THR A 312 11.98 -4.88 1.17
C THR A 312 11.03 -4.99 2.35
N VAL A 313 9.83 -5.53 2.17
CA VAL A 313 8.79 -5.54 3.20
C VAL A 313 8.94 -6.82 4.05
N PRO A 314 9.00 -6.74 5.38
CA PRO A 314 9.00 -7.93 6.23
C PRO A 314 7.63 -8.66 6.21
N PRO A 315 7.59 -10.00 6.24
CA PRO A 315 6.35 -10.77 6.35
C PRO A 315 5.51 -10.51 7.61
N ALA A 316 6.09 -9.89 8.65
CA ALA A 316 5.36 -9.51 9.86
C ALA A 316 4.36 -8.37 9.63
N VAL A 317 4.55 -7.56 8.59
CA VAL A 317 3.53 -6.58 8.19
C VAL A 317 2.27 -7.37 7.78
N PRO A 318 1.07 -7.03 8.25
CA PRO A 318 -0.13 -7.81 7.90
C PRO A 318 -0.64 -7.53 6.48
N GLY A 319 -0.49 -6.29 6.00
CA GLY A 319 -1.03 -5.90 4.70
C GLY A 319 -0.43 -4.64 4.10
N VAL A 320 -0.63 -4.54 2.79
CA VAL A 320 -0.32 -3.37 1.96
C VAL A 320 -1.63 -2.85 1.37
N ALA A 321 -1.97 -1.60 1.66
CA ALA A 321 -3.15 -0.92 1.15
C ALA A 321 -2.74 0.08 0.07
N PHE A 322 -2.90 -0.29 -1.19
CA PHE A 322 -2.42 0.51 -2.31
C PHE A 322 -3.18 1.82 -2.46
N MET A 323 -2.45 2.89 -2.72
CA MET A 323 -2.98 4.16 -3.20
C MET A 323 -3.08 4.11 -4.72
N SER A 324 -4.06 4.82 -5.25
CA SER A 324 -4.28 4.91 -6.69
C SER A 324 -3.34 5.89 -7.40
N GLY A 325 -2.65 6.76 -6.66
CA GLY A 325 -1.99 7.92 -7.25
C GLY A 325 -2.97 8.71 -8.12
N GLY A 326 -2.59 9.01 -9.36
CA GLY A 326 -3.42 9.69 -10.37
C GLY A 326 -4.21 8.78 -11.31
N GLN A 327 -4.23 7.46 -11.07
CA GLN A 327 -4.92 6.50 -11.95
C GLN A 327 -6.44 6.73 -11.98
N SER A 328 -7.07 6.34 -13.09
CA SER A 328 -8.54 6.34 -13.24
C SER A 328 -9.20 5.34 -12.28
N GLU A 329 -10.53 5.41 -12.15
CA GLU A 329 -11.27 4.44 -11.34
C GLU A 329 -11.04 3.01 -11.85
N GLU A 330 -11.09 2.83 -13.17
CA GLU A 330 -10.96 1.53 -13.80
C GLU A 330 -9.51 1.01 -13.82
N ASP A 331 -8.54 1.84 -14.19
CA ASP A 331 -7.13 1.42 -14.25
C ASP A 331 -6.61 0.99 -12.88
N SER A 332 -6.95 1.75 -11.83
CA SER A 332 -6.58 1.40 -10.46
C SER A 332 -7.22 0.10 -9.98
N THR A 333 -8.40 -0.25 -10.50
CA THR A 333 -9.09 -1.52 -10.18
C THR A 333 -8.46 -2.68 -10.94
N LEU A 334 -8.16 -2.49 -12.22
CA LEU A 334 -7.47 -3.47 -13.07
C LEU A 334 -6.08 -3.80 -12.53
N LEU A 335 -5.30 -2.79 -12.14
CA LEU A 335 -3.95 -2.99 -11.63
C LEU A 335 -3.97 -3.65 -10.24
N LEU A 336 -4.88 -3.28 -9.34
CA LEU A 336 -5.06 -3.99 -8.06
C LEU A 336 -5.41 -5.47 -8.28
N ASN A 337 -6.28 -5.74 -9.25
CA ASN A 337 -6.65 -7.10 -9.61
C ASN A 337 -5.46 -7.88 -10.20
N ALA A 338 -4.65 -7.26 -11.06
CA ALA A 338 -3.44 -7.87 -11.61
C ALA A 338 -2.41 -8.18 -10.51
N ILE A 339 -2.21 -7.27 -9.55
CA ILE A 339 -1.37 -7.46 -8.37
C ILE A 339 -1.81 -8.70 -7.58
N ASN A 340 -3.12 -8.86 -7.34
CA ASN A 340 -3.63 -10.01 -6.62
C ASN A 340 -3.57 -11.32 -7.43
N LYS A 341 -3.70 -11.26 -8.76
CA LYS A 341 -3.53 -12.41 -9.67
C LYS A 341 -2.06 -12.78 -9.94
N CYS A 342 -1.11 -11.89 -9.64
CA CYS A 342 0.31 -12.13 -9.86
C CYS A 342 0.77 -13.46 -9.22
N CYS A 343 1.50 -14.28 -9.98
CA CYS A 343 1.91 -15.62 -9.55
C CYS A 343 3.07 -15.65 -8.54
N LEU A 344 3.70 -14.50 -8.28
CA LEU A 344 4.77 -14.39 -7.30
C LEU A 344 4.24 -14.62 -5.87
N PRO A 345 5.00 -15.27 -4.98
CA PRO A 345 4.55 -15.50 -3.60
C PRO A 345 4.36 -14.18 -2.83
N LYS A 346 3.28 -14.09 -2.07
CA LYS A 346 2.85 -12.90 -1.32
C LYS A 346 2.65 -13.27 0.15
N SER A 347 3.27 -12.51 1.05
CA SER A 347 3.16 -12.74 2.50
C SER A 347 2.13 -11.82 3.17
N TRP A 348 1.60 -10.86 2.42
CA TRP A 348 0.74 -9.77 2.92
C TRP A 348 -0.64 -9.87 2.29
N ILE A 349 -1.65 -9.36 3.00
CA ILE A 349 -2.92 -9.00 2.38
C ILE A 349 -2.69 -7.79 1.49
N LEU A 350 -3.14 -7.85 0.24
CA LEU A 350 -2.96 -6.79 -0.76
C LEU A 350 -4.31 -6.17 -1.09
N THR A 351 -4.57 -4.99 -0.54
CA THR A 351 -5.85 -4.30 -0.66
C THR A 351 -5.67 -2.86 -1.11
N PHE A 352 -6.72 -2.05 -1.02
CA PHE A 352 -6.76 -0.66 -1.46
C PHE A 352 -6.88 0.30 -0.28
N SER A 353 -6.36 1.51 -0.47
CA SER A 353 -6.64 2.71 0.32
C SER A 353 -6.92 3.87 -0.64
N TYR A 354 -8.16 3.93 -1.12
CA TYR A 354 -8.54 4.78 -2.26
C TYR A 354 -9.34 6.01 -1.84
N GLY A 355 -8.90 7.17 -2.37
CA GLY A 355 -9.64 8.42 -2.32
C GLY A 355 -10.42 8.62 -3.61
N ARG A 356 -9.79 9.29 -4.59
CA ARG A 356 -10.40 9.64 -5.88
C ARG A 356 -11.11 8.46 -6.58
N PRO A 357 -10.54 7.24 -6.68
CA PRO A 357 -11.19 6.15 -7.42
C PRO A 357 -12.50 5.60 -6.84
N LEU A 358 -12.75 5.84 -5.56
CA LEU A 358 -14.01 5.47 -4.91
C LEU A 358 -15.02 6.62 -4.90
N GLN A 359 -14.57 7.83 -5.24
CA GLN A 359 -15.35 9.04 -5.06
C GLN A 359 -15.74 9.71 -6.37
N ALA A 360 -14.97 9.56 -7.46
CA ALA A 360 -15.11 10.40 -8.64
C ALA A 360 -16.47 10.25 -9.34
N SER A 361 -16.91 9.03 -9.64
CA SER A 361 -18.20 8.81 -10.29
C SER A 361 -19.38 9.17 -9.38
N ALA A 362 -19.33 8.79 -8.10
CA ALA A 362 -20.35 9.17 -7.12
C ALA A 362 -20.47 10.70 -6.96
N ALA A 363 -19.33 11.40 -6.89
CA ALA A 363 -19.27 12.86 -6.80
C ALA A 363 -19.88 13.54 -8.04
N LYS A 364 -19.58 13.02 -9.24
CA LYS A 364 -20.16 13.51 -10.50
C LYS A 364 -21.68 13.32 -10.54
N VAL A 365 -22.20 12.18 -10.06
CA VAL A 365 -23.64 11.93 -9.97
C VAL A 365 -24.31 12.87 -8.96
N TRP A 366 -23.68 13.07 -7.81
CA TRP A 366 -24.17 13.96 -6.76
C TRP A 366 -24.24 15.42 -7.23
N ALA A 367 -23.12 15.97 -7.73
CA ALA A 367 -23.01 17.34 -8.23
C ALA A 367 -23.63 18.41 -7.30
N GLY A 368 -23.50 18.24 -5.98
CA GLY A 368 -24.05 19.15 -4.98
C GLY A 368 -25.58 19.08 -4.80
N ARG A 369 -26.27 18.14 -5.43
CA ARG A 369 -27.74 18.06 -5.41
C ARG A 369 -28.23 16.98 -4.46
N GLU A 370 -29.02 17.38 -3.47
CA GLU A 370 -29.59 16.49 -2.46
C GLU A 370 -30.44 15.35 -3.09
N CYS A 371 -31.23 15.67 -4.12
CA CYS A 371 -32.06 14.69 -4.83
C CYS A 371 -31.25 13.57 -5.51
N SER A 372 -29.96 13.78 -5.79
CA SER A 372 -29.05 12.80 -6.39
C SER A 372 -28.31 11.93 -5.38
N THR A 373 -28.45 12.18 -4.07
CA THR A 373 -27.65 11.53 -3.02
C THR A 373 -27.73 10.01 -3.08
N LYS A 374 -28.94 9.44 -3.19
CA LYS A 374 -29.12 7.98 -3.26
C LYS A 374 -28.47 7.38 -4.50
N MET A 375 -28.58 8.04 -5.65
CA MET A 375 -27.95 7.56 -6.89
C MET A 375 -26.42 7.60 -6.80
N ALA A 376 -25.87 8.66 -6.20
CA ALA A 376 -24.43 8.78 -5.97
C ALA A 376 -23.91 7.71 -4.99
N GLN A 377 -24.67 7.39 -3.93
CA GLN A 377 -24.35 6.30 -3.00
C GLN A 377 -24.33 4.94 -3.70
N GLN A 378 -25.27 4.69 -4.62
CA GLN A 378 -25.27 3.45 -5.40
C GLN A 378 -24.03 3.33 -6.31
N GLU A 379 -23.59 4.44 -6.92
CA GLU A 379 -22.35 4.41 -7.72
C GLU A 379 -21.11 4.19 -6.85
N TYR A 380 -21.07 4.78 -5.65
CA TYR A 380 -20.01 4.50 -4.68
C TYR A 380 -19.98 3.01 -4.28
N ILE A 381 -21.12 2.41 -3.93
CA ILE A 381 -21.20 0.98 -3.56
C ILE A 381 -20.75 0.09 -4.73
N LYS A 382 -21.17 0.40 -5.95
CA LYS A 382 -20.75 -0.30 -7.16
C LYS A 382 -19.23 -0.25 -7.35
N ARG A 383 -18.60 0.93 -7.16
CA ARG A 383 -17.14 1.05 -7.20
C ARG A 383 -16.48 0.29 -6.04
N ALA A 384 -16.98 0.41 -4.82
CA ALA A 384 -16.44 -0.31 -3.66
C ALA A 384 -16.48 -1.83 -3.86
N LYS A 385 -17.57 -2.36 -4.43
CA LYS A 385 -17.70 -3.77 -4.82
C LYS A 385 -16.67 -4.20 -5.85
N ALA A 386 -16.50 -3.42 -6.93
CA ALA A 386 -15.52 -3.71 -7.97
C ALA A 386 -14.09 -3.76 -7.43
N VAL A 387 -13.73 -2.78 -6.58
CA VAL A 387 -12.39 -2.73 -5.96
C VAL A 387 -12.21 -3.84 -4.91
N GLY A 388 -13.25 -4.18 -4.16
CA GLY A 388 -13.26 -5.33 -3.25
C GLY A 388 -13.04 -6.66 -3.98
N GLN A 389 -13.66 -6.87 -5.14
CA GLN A 389 -13.37 -8.03 -5.99
C GLN A 389 -11.94 -8.01 -6.54
N ALA A 390 -11.40 -6.83 -6.85
CA ALA A 390 -10.03 -6.67 -7.32
C ALA A 390 -9.00 -7.00 -6.23
N SER A 391 -9.28 -6.67 -4.96
CA SER A 391 -8.40 -7.05 -3.84
C SER A 391 -8.36 -8.55 -3.59
N GLU A 392 -9.32 -9.31 -4.13
CA GLU A 392 -9.32 -10.77 -4.12
C GLU A 392 -8.82 -11.40 -5.43
N GLY A 393 -8.44 -10.59 -6.44
CA GLY A 393 -8.07 -11.09 -7.76
C GLY A 393 -9.25 -11.71 -8.54
N LYS A 394 -10.49 -11.30 -8.21
CA LYS A 394 -11.75 -11.83 -8.79
C LYS A 394 -12.47 -10.81 -9.67
N TYR A 395 -11.88 -9.63 -9.89
CA TYR A 395 -12.50 -8.63 -10.72
C TYR A 395 -12.46 -9.05 -12.20
N CYS A 396 -13.62 -8.94 -12.84
CA CYS A 396 -13.80 -9.15 -14.27
C CYS A 396 -14.34 -7.84 -14.85
N ALA A 397 -13.51 -7.17 -15.66
CA ALA A 397 -13.90 -5.94 -16.30
C ALA A 397 -15.12 -6.17 -17.22
N PRO A 398 -16.09 -5.23 -17.24
CA PRO A 398 -17.19 -5.31 -18.18
C PRO A 398 -16.67 -5.25 -19.63
N SER A 399 -17.35 -5.95 -20.55
CA SER A 399 -17.00 -5.98 -21.98
C SER A 399 -16.97 -4.54 -22.56
N PRO A 400 -16.11 -4.22 -23.55
CA PRO A 400 -15.86 -2.85 -24.02
C PRO A 400 -17.09 -2.04 -24.47
N ARG A 401 -18.23 -2.70 -24.73
CA ARG A 401 -19.49 -2.06 -25.12
C ARG A 401 -20.28 -1.44 -23.95
N GLY A 402 -19.80 -1.58 -22.71
CA GLY A 402 -20.47 -1.05 -21.51
C GLY A 402 -19.64 -0.05 -20.69
N ALA A 403 -18.50 0.43 -21.20
CA ALA A 403 -17.65 1.37 -20.47
C ALA A 403 -18.34 2.74 -20.33
N THR A 404 -18.81 3.07 -19.12
CA THR A 404 -19.28 4.41 -18.76
C THR A 404 -18.33 5.06 -17.76
N HIS A 405 -18.01 6.35 -18.00
CA HIS A 405 -17.39 7.39 -17.15
C HIS A 405 -16.14 7.10 -16.28
N GLY A 406 -15.69 5.85 -16.09
CA GLY A 406 -14.62 5.46 -15.16
C GLY A 406 -13.19 5.42 -15.75
N SER A 407 -13.03 5.71 -17.04
CA SER A 407 -11.75 5.63 -17.77
C SER A 407 -10.95 6.95 -17.81
N GLU A 408 -11.48 8.03 -17.24
CA GLU A 408 -10.78 9.33 -17.22
C GLU A 408 -9.65 9.33 -16.20
N SER A 409 -8.46 9.82 -16.61
CA SER A 409 -7.34 10.04 -15.70
C SER A 409 -7.76 10.98 -14.57
N LEU A 410 -7.44 10.59 -13.33
CA LEU A 410 -7.74 11.38 -12.13
C LEU A 410 -6.51 12.18 -11.67
N PHE A 411 -5.46 12.23 -12.48
CA PHE A 411 -4.20 12.90 -12.15
C PHE A 411 -4.40 14.40 -11.91
N ILE A 412 -3.81 14.90 -10.83
CA ILE A 412 -3.75 16.33 -10.51
C ILE A 412 -2.31 16.59 -10.09
N SER A 413 -1.62 17.46 -10.82
CA SER A 413 -0.25 17.86 -10.51
C SER A 413 -0.19 18.48 -9.11
N VAL A 414 0.76 18.03 -8.30
CA VAL A 414 1.04 18.60 -6.98
C VAL A 414 2.06 19.73 -7.15
N TYR A 415 1.64 20.84 -7.76
CA TYR A 415 2.38 22.10 -7.56
C TYR A 415 2.14 22.53 -6.12
N ILE A 416 3.22 22.53 -5.33
CA ILE A 416 3.24 23.17 -4.01
C ILE A 416 3.05 24.67 -4.28
N SER A 417 1.81 25.15 -4.16
CA SER A 417 1.59 26.58 -4.02
C SER A 417 2.18 26.97 -2.66
N ASN A 418 3.30 27.68 -2.66
CA ASN A 418 3.80 28.40 -1.49
C ASN A 418 2.68 29.35 -1.04
N ASN A 419 1.85 28.92 -0.09
CA ASN A 419 0.89 29.79 0.54
C ASN A 419 1.45 30.18 1.91
N PRO A 420 1.98 31.41 2.07
CA PRO A 420 2.59 31.86 3.32
C PRO A 420 1.57 32.16 4.43
N ASN A 421 0.28 31.96 4.20
CA ASN A 421 -0.80 32.33 5.12
C ASN A 421 -1.50 31.14 5.78
N ILE A 422 -0.75 30.21 6.36
CA ILE A 422 -1.29 29.32 7.39
C ILE A 422 -0.57 29.68 8.69
N ALA A 423 -1.14 30.63 9.42
CA ALA A 423 -0.84 30.84 10.83
C ALA A 423 -1.34 29.62 11.64
N PRO A 424 -0.65 29.27 12.75
CA PRO A 424 -0.71 27.97 13.42
C PRO A 424 -2.09 27.54 13.94
#